data_AF-A0A1H4LDC0-F1
#
_entry.id   AF-A0A1H4LDC0-F1
#
_cell.length_a   1.000
_cell.length_b   1.000
_cell.length_c   1.000
_cell.angle_alpha   90.00
_cell.angle_beta   90.00
_cell.angle_gamma   90.00
#
_symmetry.space_group_name_H-M   'P 1'
#
loop_
_entity.id
_entity.type
_entity.pdbx_description
1 polymer ?
#
loop_
_entity_poly.entity_id
_entity_poly.type
_entity_poly.pdbx_seq_one_letter_code
_entity_poly.pdbx_strand_id
1 'polypeptide(L)' 'MIRAEAGWEVRCDRCDHGYRTATDDRAVATGTARINGWAINDLTLCPGCATTADYSAQH' A
#
# COMPACT_ATOMS: atom_id res chain seq x y z
N MET A 1 5.07 -2.42 5.06
CA MET A 1 5.57 -1.02 5.07
C MET A 1 6.90 -0.99 5.80
N ILE A 2 7.91 -0.35 5.21
CA ILE A 2 9.29 -0.30 5.70
C ILE A 2 9.76 1.14 5.83
N ARG A 3 10.68 1.42 6.75
CA ARG A 3 11.34 2.73 6.82
C ARG A 3 12.24 2.90 5.60
N ALA A 4 12.20 4.09 5.00
CA ALA A 4 13.07 4.52 3.92
C ALA A 4 13.82 5.79 4.34
N GLU A 5 14.83 6.18 3.58
CA GLU A 5 15.75 7.29 3.91
C GLU A 5 15.03 8.65 4.07
N ALA A 6 13.87 8.83 3.43
CA ALA A 6 13.09 10.06 3.43
C ALA A 6 11.61 9.86 3.86
N GLY A 7 11.30 8.78 4.59
CA GLY A 7 9.95 8.51 5.09
C GLY A 7 9.61 7.04 5.18
N TRP A 8 8.42 6.66 4.71
CA TRP A 8 7.96 5.27 4.70
C TRP A 8 7.71 4.77 3.27
N GLU A 9 8.08 3.52 3.00
CA GLU A 9 7.74 2.82 1.77
C GLU A 9 6.68 1.75 2.05
N VAL A 10 5.56 1.82 1.34
CA VAL A 10 4.54 0.77 1.27
C VAL A 10 4.92 -0.17 0.15
N ARG A 11 4.95 -1.47 0.43
CA ARG A 11 5.22 -2.50 -0.58
C ARG A 11 4.03 -3.43 -0.68
N CYS A 12 3.71 -3.83 -1.91
CA CYS A 12 2.66 -4.80 -2.18
C CYS A 12 3.15 -6.21 -1.84
N ASP A 13 2.38 -6.94 -1.04
CA ASP A 13 2.71 -8.31 -0.64
C ASP A 13 2.63 -9.32 -1.80
N ARG A 14 2.06 -8.94 -2.96
CA ARG A 14 1.89 -9.83 -4.12
C ARG A 14 2.87 -9.59 -5.27
N CYS A 15 3.12 -8.32 -5.58
CA CYS A 15 3.88 -7.95 -6.78
C CYS A 15 5.08 -7.05 -6.49
N ASP A 16 5.39 -6.81 -5.21
CA ASP A 16 6.53 -6.02 -4.74
C ASP A 16 6.53 -4.54 -5.22
N HIS A 17 5.42 -4.08 -5.82
CA HIS A 17 5.23 -2.68 -6.19
C HIS A 17 5.43 -1.78 -4.95
N GLY A 18 6.16 -0.68 -5.10
CA GLY A 18 6.51 0.22 -4.00
C GLY A 18 5.88 1.60 -4.14
N TYR A 19 5.44 2.17 -3.02
CA TYR A 19 4.97 3.55 -2.93
C TYR A 19 5.65 4.26 -1.75
N ARG A 20 6.40 5.32 -2.05
CA ARG A 20 7.12 6.10 -1.03
C ARG A 20 6.32 7.31 -0.59
N THR A 21 6.28 7.51 0.71
CA THR A 21 5.72 8.71 1.34
C THR A 21 6.86 9.60 1.83
N ALA A 22 6.68 10.92 1.72
CA ALA A 22 7.63 11.92 2.21
C ALA A 22 7.40 12.32 3.68
N THR A 23 6.78 11.44 4.47
CA THR A 23 6.46 11.68 5.88
C THR A 23 7.13 10.64 6.75
N ASP A 24 7.63 11.09 7.91
CA ASP A 24 8.20 10.23 8.94
C ASP A 24 7.14 9.61 9.86
N ASP A 25 5.90 10.07 9.79
CA ASP A 25 4.80 9.52 10.58
C ASP A 25 4.19 8.32 9.85
N ARG A 26 4.19 7.16 10.53
CA ARG A 26 3.68 5.90 9.96
C ARG A 26 2.18 5.93 9.73
N ALA A 27 1.41 6.57 10.61
CA ALA A 27 -0.03 6.68 10.49
C ALA A 27 -0.40 7.61 9.33
N VAL A 28 0.31 8.74 9.19
CA VAL A 28 0.16 9.64 8.04
C VAL A 28 0.54 8.91 6.75
N ALA A 29 1.67 8.18 6.71
CA ALA A 29 2.06 7.39 5.56
C ALA A 29 1.00 6.35 5.15
N THR A 30 0.39 5.68 6.14
CA THR A 30 -0.71 4.72 5.93
C THR A 30 -1.94 5.40 5.35
N GLY A 31 -2.31 6.57 5.89
CA GLY A 31 -3.42 7.38 5.38
C GLY A 31 -3.19 7.82 3.94
N THR A 32 -2.00 8.35 3.64
CA THR A 32 -1.60 8.75 2.29
C THR A 32 -1.68 7.57 1.32
N ALA A 33 -1.14 6.41 1.68
CA ALA A 33 -1.21 5.22 0.83
C ALA A 33 -2.67 4.80 0.56
N ARG A 34 -3.53 4.78 1.58
CA ARG A 34 -4.97 4.48 1.42
C ARG A 34 -5.68 5.47 0.50
N ILE A 35 -5.39 6.77 0.63
CA ILE A 35 -5.92 7.81 -0.28
C ILE A 35 -5.48 7.55 -1.74
N ASN A 36 -4.28 7.00 -1.94
CA ASN A 36 -3.76 6.61 -3.25
C ASN A 36 -4.22 5.21 -3.71
N GLY A 37 -5.27 4.65 -3.09
CA GLY A 37 -5.89 3.40 -3.51
C GLY A 37 -5.22 2.13 -2.99
N TRP A 38 -4.29 2.23 -2.04
CA TRP A 38 -3.72 1.05 -1.40
C TRP A 38 -4.70 0.43 -0.40
N ALA A 39 -4.88 -0.89 -0.51
CA ALA A 39 -5.56 -1.66 0.53
C ALA A 39 -4.51 -2.06 1.59
N ILE A 40 -4.70 -1.59 2.82
CA ILE A 40 -3.82 -1.90 3.95
C ILE A 40 -4.68 -2.51 5.07
N ASN A 41 -4.85 -3.83 5.03
CA ASN A 41 -5.56 -4.66 6.00
C ASN A 41 -4.65 -5.83 6.46
N ASP A 42 -5.15 -7.08 6.47
CA ASP A 42 -4.33 -8.28 6.69
C ASP A 42 -3.24 -8.46 5.61
N LEU A 43 -3.51 -7.99 4.38
CA LEU A 43 -2.53 -7.86 3.31
C LEU A 43 -2.39 -6.39 2.89
N THR A 44 -1.17 -6.00 2.56
CA THR A 44 -0.87 -4.74 1.89
C THR A 44 -0.87 -4.97 0.38
N LEU A 45 -1.89 -4.46 -0.31
CA LEU A 45 -2.01 -4.59 -1.77
C LEU A 45 -1.93 -3.23 -2.44
N CYS A 46 -1.16 -3.16 -3.53
CA CYS A 46 -1.20 -2.01 -4.43
C CYS A 46 -2.57 -1.94 -5.14
N PRO A 47 -2.94 -0.78 -5.72
CA PRO A 47 -4.24 -0.60 -6.36
C PRO A 47 -4.56 -1.70 -7.38
N GLY A 48 -3.60 -2.08 -8.23
CA GLY A 48 -3.79 -3.14 -9.23
C GLY A 48 -4.09 -4.51 -8.60
N CYS A 49 -3.32 -4.94 -7.61
CA CYS A 49 -3.54 -6.22 -6.94
C CYS A 49 -4.82 -6.23 -6.08
N ALA A 50 -5.19 -5.09 -5.51
CA ALA A 50 -6.46 -4.93 -4.81
C ALA A 50 -7.63 -5.12 -5.78
N THR A 51 -7.64 -4.39 -6.91
CA THR A 51 -8.66 -4.55 -7.95
C THR A 51 -8.75 -5.98 -8.48
N THR A 52 -7.61 -6.65 -8.71
CA THR A 52 -7.62 -8.07 -9.12
C THR A 52 -8.21 -8.97 -8.03
N ALA A 53 -7.86 -8.76 -6.76
CA ALA A 53 -8.44 -9.52 -5.64
C ALA A 53 -9.96 -9.33 -5.56
N ASP A 54 -10.41 -8.09 -5.66
CA ASP A 54 -11.83 -7.74 -5.58
C ASP A 54 -12.61 -8.33 -6.76
N TYR A 55 -12.06 -8.27 -7.97
CA TYR A 55 -12.65 -8.89 -9.16
C TYR A 55 -12.78 -10.42 -8.97
N SER A 56 -11.71 -11.08 -8.51
CA SER A 56 -11.73 -12.52 -8.23
C SER A 56 -12.65 -12.93 -7.09
N ALA A 57 -13.00 -12.03 -6.16
CA ALA A 57 -13.94 -12.33 -5.07
C ALA A 57 -15.41 -12.21 -5.52
N GLN A 58 -15.68 -11.52 -6.63
CA GLN A 58 -17.02 -11.27 -7.16
C GLN A 58 -17.46 -12.28 -8.22
N HIS A 59 -16.53 -13.12 -8.70
CA HIS A 59 -16.72 -14.08 -9.78
C HIS A 59 -16.25 -15.48 -9.35
#